data_AF-A0A1D9Q2M9-F1
#
_entry.id   AF-A0A1D9Q2M9-F1
#
_cell.length_a   1.000
_cell.length_b   1.000
_cell.length_c   1.000
_cell.angle_alpha   90.00
_cell.angle_beta   90.00
_cell.angle_gamma   90.00
#
_symmetry.space_group_name_H-M   'P 1'
#
loop_
_entity.id
_entity.type
_entity.pdbx_description
1 polymer ?
#
loop_
_entity_poly.entity_id
_entity_poly.type
_entity_poly.pdbx_seq_one_letter_code
_entity_poly.pdbx_strand_id
1 'polypeptide(L)'
;MSANHRPDFEVYREECIGRVLKGLSKFQEAYKWPYINQQGLSSRSLIIFIKSRAQHPPSAFARADVNATHLGTMAHFIPEPAFLPFHKLFLDGDKVETYGRLVSWEEDDAVADLMFTERQFSPGDGLKAFELQEKIYPFLIKCCELILHDFVTSGALLDGTISTGITPDPVVTPEPGPSAVTEILPSLATISVEAPYRLPANINFERLRDIFAARLSAAEDYLFDLREDPGFFADTIIDWSEHRNDALLDTYGNPHPTGPHTHDF
;
A
#
# COMPACT_ATOMS: atom_id res chain seq x y z
N MET A 1 -17.58 9.17 9.83
CA MET A 1 -16.37 9.17 8.99
C MET A 1 -15.46 10.30 9.45
N SER A 2 -14.14 10.11 9.50
CA SER A 2 -13.20 11.18 9.93
C SER A 2 -13.13 12.32 8.92
N ALA A 3 -12.87 13.54 9.39
CA ALA A 3 -12.73 14.73 8.54
C ALA A 3 -11.40 14.76 7.78
N ASN A 4 -10.31 14.33 8.43
CA ASN A 4 -8.95 14.59 7.96
C ASN A 4 -8.33 13.44 7.16
N HIS A 5 -7.40 13.78 6.26
CA HIS A 5 -6.56 12.81 5.57
C HIS A 5 -5.64 12.09 6.56
N ARG A 6 -5.54 10.76 6.42
CA ARG A 6 -4.74 9.89 7.30
C ARG A 6 -5.08 10.08 8.79
N PRO A 7 -6.33 9.80 9.18
CA PRO A 7 -6.76 9.91 10.57
C PRO A 7 -5.99 8.97 11.51
N ASP A 8 -5.44 7.87 10.98
CA ASP A 8 -4.53 6.97 11.69
C ASP A 8 -3.28 7.68 12.20
N PHE A 9 -2.67 8.58 11.42
CA PHE A 9 -1.51 9.36 11.86
C PHE A 9 -1.86 10.51 12.79
N GLU A 10 -3.03 11.12 12.61
CA GLU A 10 -3.55 12.15 13.51
C GLU A 10 -3.74 11.56 14.91
N VAL A 11 -4.50 10.47 14.99
CA VAL A 11 -4.73 9.74 16.24
C VAL A 11 -3.42 9.22 16.82
N TYR A 12 -2.51 8.69 16.00
CA TYR A 12 -1.21 8.24 16.48
C TYR A 12 -0.46 9.35 17.21
N ARG A 13 -0.43 10.57 16.63
CA ARG A 13 0.17 11.72 17.30
C ARG A 13 -0.55 12.04 18.60
N GLU A 14 -1.88 12.12 18.59
CA GLU A 14 -2.64 12.42 19.80
C GLU A 14 -2.40 11.42 20.94
N GLU A 15 -2.33 10.13 20.62
CA GLU A 15 -2.18 9.07 21.63
C GLU A 15 -0.72 8.81 22.04
N CYS A 16 0.25 9.13 21.17
CA CYS A 16 1.67 8.85 21.39
C CYS A 16 2.54 10.08 21.73
N ILE A 17 1.97 11.28 21.87
CA ILE A 17 2.72 12.46 22.35
C ILE A 17 3.18 12.23 23.80
N GLY A 18 4.50 12.24 24.01
CA GLY A 18 5.14 12.16 25.33
C GLY A 18 5.23 10.75 25.93
N ARG A 19 4.54 9.76 25.36
CA ARG A 19 4.66 8.33 25.73
C ARG A 19 4.09 7.45 24.62
N VAL A 20 4.65 6.27 24.42
CA VAL A 20 4.08 5.28 23.50
C VAL A 20 2.83 4.65 24.14
N LEU A 21 1.70 4.69 23.43
CA LEU A 21 0.49 3.96 23.84
C LEU A 21 0.78 2.46 23.91
N LYS A 22 0.26 1.79 24.95
CA LYS A 22 0.34 0.33 25.08
C LYS A 22 -1.05 -0.27 24.97
N GLY A 23 -1.20 -1.23 24.05
CA GLY A 23 -2.45 -1.94 23.80
C GLY A 23 -3.39 -1.19 22.86
N LEU A 24 -4.66 -1.58 22.87
CA LEU A 24 -5.66 -1.13 21.90
C LEU A 24 -5.92 0.38 22.01
N SER A 25 -5.97 1.04 20.85
CA SER A 25 -6.43 2.41 20.75
C SER A 25 -7.93 2.52 21.02
N LYS A 26 -8.37 3.68 21.53
CA LYS A 26 -9.79 4.02 21.61
C LYS A 26 -10.39 4.41 20.25
N PHE A 27 -9.54 4.66 19.25
CA PHE A 27 -9.88 5.11 17.90
C PHE A 27 -9.54 4.05 16.84
N GLN A 28 -9.86 2.78 17.11
CA GLN A 28 -9.52 1.65 16.23
C GLN A 28 -10.01 1.84 14.79
N GLU A 29 -11.16 2.49 14.59
CA GLU A 29 -11.71 2.75 13.26
C GLU A 29 -10.77 3.59 12.38
N ALA A 30 -10.04 4.54 12.97
CA ALA A 30 -9.09 5.38 12.23
C ALA A 30 -7.94 4.54 11.65
N TYR A 31 -7.50 3.52 12.39
CA TYR A 31 -6.46 2.58 11.98
C TYR A 31 -6.96 1.47 11.05
N LYS A 32 -8.25 1.09 11.14
CA LYS A 32 -8.86 0.09 10.24
C LYS A 32 -9.23 0.68 8.88
N TRP A 33 -9.76 1.90 8.83
CA TRP A 33 -10.21 2.53 7.58
C TRP A 33 -9.59 3.92 7.36
N PRO A 34 -8.26 4.05 7.31
CA PRO A 34 -7.60 5.35 7.20
C PRO A 34 -7.97 6.11 5.92
N TYR A 35 -8.39 5.40 4.87
CA TYR A 35 -8.74 5.99 3.58
C TYR A 35 -10.23 6.33 3.43
N ILE A 36 -11.08 5.92 4.36
CA ILE A 36 -12.49 6.33 4.44
C ILE A 36 -12.55 7.61 5.29
N ASN A 37 -12.22 8.75 4.68
CA ASN A 37 -12.19 10.07 5.30
C ASN A 37 -12.70 11.16 4.35
N GLN A 38 -13.16 12.30 4.90
CA GLN A 38 -13.82 13.34 4.10
C GLN A 38 -12.85 14.04 3.15
N GLN A 39 -11.67 14.48 3.63
CA GLN A 39 -10.69 15.15 2.77
C GLN A 39 -10.29 14.29 1.57
N GLY A 40 -9.98 13.01 1.78
CA GLY A 40 -9.58 12.08 0.72
C GLY A 40 -10.70 11.80 -0.28
N LEU A 41 -11.94 11.63 0.20
CA LEU A 41 -13.09 11.28 -0.64
C LEU A 41 -13.84 12.49 -1.22
N SER A 42 -13.53 13.72 -0.79
CA SER A 42 -14.18 14.96 -1.28
C SER A 42 -13.86 15.30 -2.75
N SER A 43 -12.95 14.56 -3.38
CA SER A 43 -12.48 14.80 -4.73
C SER A 43 -12.82 13.64 -5.67
N ARG A 44 -12.14 13.56 -6.82
CA ARG A 44 -12.26 12.47 -7.80
C ARG A 44 -12.00 11.07 -7.20
N SER A 45 -11.32 10.98 -6.06
CA SER A 45 -11.01 9.73 -5.37
C SER A 45 -12.24 8.89 -5.03
N LEU A 46 -13.38 9.50 -4.67
CA LEU A 46 -14.61 8.72 -4.39
C LEU A 46 -15.10 8.00 -5.65
N ILE A 47 -15.07 8.67 -6.80
CA ILE A 47 -15.48 8.08 -8.08
C ILE A 47 -14.51 6.99 -8.51
N ILE A 48 -13.19 7.19 -8.32
CA ILE A 48 -12.19 6.14 -8.55
C ILE A 48 -12.48 4.93 -7.67
N PHE A 49 -12.75 5.16 -6.38
CA PHE A 49 -12.97 4.09 -5.41
C PHE A 49 -14.20 3.24 -5.78
N ILE A 50 -15.31 3.90 -6.14
CA ILE A 50 -16.52 3.25 -6.62
C ILE A 50 -16.25 2.47 -7.92
N LYS A 51 -15.70 3.12 -8.96
CA LYS A 51 -15.45 2.48 -10.26
C LYS A 51 -14.54 1.27 -10.10
N SER A 52 -13.45 1.42 -9.35
CA SER A 52 -12.47 0.35 -9.16
C SER A 52 -13.08 -0.86 -8.44
N ARG A 53 -13.83 -0.65 -7.36
CA ARG A 53 -14.46 -1.74 -6.59
C ARG A 53 -15.66 -2.38 -7.29
N ALA A 54 -16.34 -1.65 -8.16
CA ALA A 54 -17.46 -2.17 -8.94
C ALA A 54 -17.01 -3.07 -10.10
N GLN A 55 -15.81 -2.83 -10.65
CA GLN A 55 -15.31 -3.52 -11.84
C GLN A 55 -14.40 -4.71 -11.53
N HIS A 56 -14.01 -4.93 -10.27
CA HIS A 56 -13.04 -5.95 -9.88
C HIS A 56 -13.54 -6.74 -8.67
N PRO A 57 -13.20 -8.04 -8.57
CA PRO A 57 -13.63 -8.87 -7.45
C PRO A 57 -12.98 -8.44 -6.13
N PRO A 58 -13.57 -8.78 -4.96
CA PRO A 58 -12.99 -8.49 -3.65
C PRO A 58 -11.58 -9.04 -3.45
N SER A 59 -11.27 -10.19 -4.07
CA SER A 59 -9.94 -10.82 -4.06
C SER A 59 -8.83 -9.90 -4.57
N ALA A 60 -9.11 -9.05 -5.55
CA ALA A 60 -8.14 -8.11 -6.09
C ALA A 60 -7.69 -7.05 -5.07
N PHE A 61 -8.45 -6.83 -3.99
CA PHE A 61 -8.17 -5.80 -2.99
C PHE A 61 -7.80 -6.37 -1.62
N ALA A 62 -8.05 -7.65 -1.34
CA ALA A 62 -7.89 -8.24 -0.01
C ALA A 62 -6.55 -7.90 0.66
N ARG A 63 -5.45 -8.00 -0.09
CA ARG A 63 -4.11 -7.68 0.43
C ARG A 63 -3.93 -6.19 0.69
N ALA A 64 -4.40 -5.34 -0.23
CA ALA A 64 -4.32 -3.89 -0.10
C ALA A 64 -5.16 -3.38 1.08
N ASP A 65 -6.32 -3.99 1.32
CA ASP A 65 -7.18 -3.71 2.47
C ASP A 65 -6.43 -4.01 3.77
N VAL A 66 -5.85 -5.20 3.92
CA VAL A 66 -5.05 -5.55 5.10
C VAL A 66 -3.84 -4.63 5.26
N ASN A 67 -3.13 -4.33 4.17
CA ASN A 67 -1.97 -3.45 4.20
C ASN A 67 -2.34 -2.00 4.59
N ALA A 68 -3.56 -1.56 4.31
CA ALA A 68 -4.03 -0.24 4.74
C ALA A 68 -4.02 -0.09 6.27
N THR A 69 -4.17 -1.19 7.02
CA THR A 69 -4.19 -1.17 8.49
C THR A 69 -2.79 -1.33 9.12
N HIS A 70 -1.72 -1.30 8.32
CA HIS A 70 -0.37 -1.65 8.75
C HIS A 70 0.08 -0.90 10.01
N LEU A 71 -0.17 0.41 10.09
CA LEU A 71 0.18 1.22 11.27
C LEU A 71 -0.51 0.70 12.54
N GLY A 72 -1.81 0.42 12.48
CA GLY A 72 -2.57 -0.10 13.62
C GLY A 72 -2.14 -1.51 14.00
N THR A 73 -1.85 -2.37 13.02
CA THR A 73 -1.40 -3.75 13.24
C THR A 73 -0.03 -3.77 13.91
N MET A 74 0.98 -3.09 13.35
CA MET A 74 2.35 -3.12 13.86
C MET A 74 2.50 -2.48 15.23
N ALA A 75 1.66 -1.49 15.53
CA ALA A 75 1.69 -0.83 16.82
C ALA A 75 0.74 -1.46 17.87
N HIS A 76 0.06 -2.56 17.53
CA HIS A 76 -0.90 -3.26 18.40
C HIS A 76 -2.07 -2.38 18.87
N PHE A 77 -2.47 -1.39 18.04
CA PHE A 77 -3.56 -0.46 18.35
C PHE A 77 -4.94 -0.97 17.91
N ILE A 78 -4.97 -1.97 17.05
CA ILE A 78 -6.17 -2.74 16.70
C ILE A 78 -5.99 -4.18 17.17
N PRO A 79 -7.09 -4.97 17.33
CA PRO A 79 -6.99 -6.34 17.78
C PRO A 79 -6.03 -7.16 16.92
N GLU A 80 -5.23 -7.99 17.59
CA GLU A 80 -4.34 -8.93 16.92
C GLU A 80 -5.14 -9.88 16.01
N PRO A 81 -4.61 -10.23 14.84
CA PRO A 81 -5.21 -11.25 13.99
C PRO A 81 -5.44 -12.54 14.79
N ALA A 82 -6.62 -13.15 14.62
CA ALA A 82 -6.90 -14.44 15.23
C ALA A 82 -5.89 -15.49 14.72
N PHE A 83 -5.32 -16.27 15.64
CA PHE A 83 -4.34 -17.30 15.29
C PHE A 83 -5.02 -18.67 15.22
N LEU A 84 -4.94 -19.30 14.04
CA LEU A 84 -5.32 -20.69 13.82
C LEU A 84 -4.11 -21.41 13.21
N PRO A 85 -3.45 -22.32 13.95
CA PRO A 85 -2.23 -22.97 13.49
C PRO A 85 -2.51 -23.94 12.34
N PHE A 86 -1.50 -24.16 11.48
CA PHE A 86 -1.52 -25.17 10.40
C PHE A 86 -2.65 -25.01 9.38
N HIS A 87 -3.16 -23.79 9.20
CA HIS A 87 -4.19 -23.48 8.22
C HIS A 87 -3.80 -22.27 7.37
N LYS A 88 -4.30 -22.23 6.14
CA LYS A 88 -4.24 -21.06 5.26
C LYS A 88 -5.62 -20.70 4.75
N LEU A 89 -5.85 -19.40 4.60
CA LEU A 89 -7.06 -18.88 3.99
C LEU A 89 -6.75 -18.38 2.58
N PHE A 90 -7.51 -18.89 1.62
CA PHE A 90 -7.43 -18.52 0.22
C PHE A 90 -8.45 -17.44 -0.08
N LEU A 91 -7.96 -16.28 -0.53
CA LEU A 91 -8.76 -15.11 -0.92
C LEU A 91 -8.54 -14.75 -2.39
N ASP A 92 -8.17 -15.72 -3.22
CA ASP A 92 -7.94 -15.57 -4.66
C ASP A 92 -9.17 -15.91 -5.52
N GLY A 93 -10.23 -16.45 -4.91
CA GLY A 93 -11.49 -16.76 -5.58
C GLY A 93 -12.33 -15.54 -5.97
N ASP A 94 -13.22 -15.75 -6.95
CA ASP A 94 -14.22 -14.80 -7.43
C ASP A 94 -15.67 -15.21 -7.08
N LYS A 95 -15.86 -16.39 -6.49
CA LYS A 95 -17.17 -16.94 -6.10
C LYS A 95 -17.23 -17.20 -4.60
N VAL A 96 -18.45 -17.38 -4.09
CA VAL A 96 -18.70 -17.64 -2.66
C VAL A 96 -17.99 -18.90 -2.17
N GLU A 97 -17.86 -19.92 -3.03
CA GLU A 97 -17.24 -21.19 -2.68
C GLU A 97 -15.70 -21.14 -2.72
N THR A 98 -15.13 -20.18 -3.46
CA THR A 98 -13.68 -20.07 -3.68
C THR A 98 -13.05 -18.96 -2.86
N TYR A 99 -13.76 -17.86 -2.64
CA TYR A 99 -13.31 -16.73 -1.83
C TYR A 99 -13.55 -16.99 -0.34
N GLY A 100 -12.47 -17.22 0.41
CA GLY A 100 -12.54 -17.56 1.83
C GLY A 100 -12.40 -19.06 2.14
N ARG A 101 -11.86 -19.83 1.20
CA ARG A 101 -11.61 -21.26 1.41
C ARG A 101 -10.48 -21.44 2.44
N LEU A 102 -10.80 -22.12 3.55
CA LEU A 102 -9.85 -22.50 4.58
C LEU A 102 -9.30 -23.90 4.26
N VAL A 103 -7.98 -24.06 4.34
CA VAL A 103 -7.29 -25.32 4.01
C VAL A 103 -6.32 -25.68 5.11
N SER A 104 -6.39 -26.93 5.58
CA SER A 104 -5.43 -27.51 6.52
C SER A 104 -4.15 -27.91 5.80
N TRP A 105 -3.00 -27.74 6.44
CA TRP A 105 -1.72 -28.22 5.87
C TRP A 105 -1.66 -29.74 5.78
N GLU A 106 -2.46 -30.45 6.58
CA GLU A 106 -2.53 -31.92 6.52
C GLU A 106 -3.17 -32.43 5.22
N GLU A 107 -3.95 -31.58 4.54
CA GLU A 107 -4.63 -31.95 3.29
C GLU A 107 -3.70 -31.78 2.06
N ASP A 108 -2.72 -30.89 2.15
CA ASP A 108 -1.79 -30.57 1.06
C ASP A 108 -0.48 -29.99 1.62
N ASP A 109 0.60 -30.78 1.57
CA ASP A 109 1.92 -30.40 2.05
C ASP A 109 2.45 -29.11 1.38
N ALA A 110 2.02 -28.81 0.13
CA ALA A 110 2.43 -27.59 -0.57
C ALA A 110 1.80 -26.32 0.05
N VAL A 111 0.75 -26.45 0.86
CA VAL A 111 0.12 -25.32 1.57
C VAL A 111 1.01 -24.81 2.70
N ALA A 112 1.86 -25.67 3.28
CA ALA A 112 2.84 -25.25 4.27
C ALA A 112 3.83 -24.23 3.69
N ASP A 113 4.28 -24.43 2.45
CA ASP A 113 5.22 -23.51 1.76
C ASP A 113 4.61 -22.11 1.52
N LEU A 114 3.28 -22.03 1.41
CA LEU A 114 2.57 -20.76 1.26
C LEU A 114 2.67 -19.87 2.52
N MET A 115 3.12 -20.42 3.65
CA MET A 115 3.45 -19.61 4.83
C MET A 115 4.60 -18.64 4.59
N PHE A 116 5.65 -19.08 3.90
CA PHE A 116 6.87 -18.29 3.73
C PHE A 116 6.81 -17.37 2.51
N THR A 117 5.93 -17.66 1.55
CA THR A 117 5.81 -16.88 0.33
C THR A 117 4.83 -15.70 0.44
N GLU A 118 4.06 -15.62 1.54
CA GLU A 118 2.96 -14.65 1.74
C GLU A 118 1.95 -14.59 0.59
N ARG A 119 1.92 -15.59 -0.30
CA ARG A 119 1.00 -15.63 -1.44
C ARG A 119 -0.45 -15.77 -1.01
N GLN A 120 -0.69 -16.38 0.15
CA GLN A 120 -1.99 -16.56 0.75
C GLN A 120 -2.03 -15.98 2.18
N PHE A 121 -3.23 -15.93 2.76
CA PHE A 121 -3.47 -15.26 4.03
C PHE A 121 -3.32 -16.23 5.21
N SER A 122 -2.83 -15.71 6.33
CA SER A 122 -3.14 -16.34 7.61
C SER A 122 -4.65 -16.26 7.85
N PRO A 123 -5.27 -17.21 8.57
CA PRO A 123 -6.69 -17.11 8.89
C PRO A 123 -7.05 -15.79 9.59
N GLY A 124 -6.18 -15.27 10.45
CA GLY A 124 -6.36 -13.97 11.11
C GLY A 124 -6.35 -12.79 10.16
N ASP A 125 -5.38 -12.72 9.25
CA ASP A 125 -5.33 -11.63 8.25
C ASP A 125 -6.49 -11.73 7.26
N GLY A 126 -6.91 -12.95 6.95
CA GLY A 126 -8.07 -13.19 6.11
C GLY A 126 -9.38 -12.72 6.75
N LEU A 127 -9.59 -13.00 8.03
CA LEU A 127 -10.72 -12.45 8.80
C LEU A 127 -10.69 -10.92 8.86
N LYS A 128 -9.50 -10.33 9.01
CA LYS A 128 -9.32 -8.88 8.95
C LYS A 128 -9.70 -8.34 7.57
N ALA A 129 -9.31 -9.01 6.48
CA ALA A 129 -9.73 -8.63 5.14
C ALA A 129 -11.26 -8.61 5.00
N PHE A 130 -11.96 -9.62 5.53
CA PHE A 130 -13.43 -9.65 5.53
C PHE A 130 -14.03 -8.49 6.33
N GLU A 131 -13.55 -8.23 7.55
CA GLU A 131 -14.03 -7.10 8.37
C GLU A 131 -13.91 -5.77 7.62
N LEU A 132 -12.78 -5.57 6.93
CA LEU A 132 -12.54 -4.34 6.18
C LEU A 132 -13.48 -4.21 4.99
N GLN A 133 -13.64 -5.27 4.21
CA GLN A 133 -14.51 -5.29 3.03
C GLN A 133 -15.98 -5.18 3.40
N GLU A 134 -16.42 -5.82 4.50
CA GLU A 134 -17.78 -5.71 5.05
C GLU A 134 -18.15 -4.26 5.38
N LYS A 135 -17.18 -3.40 5.72
CA LYS A 135 -17.42 -1.96 5.89
C LYS A 135 -17.30 -1.16 4.61
N ILE A 136 -16.32 -1.46 3.76
CA ILE A 136 -16.07 -0.73 2.51
C ILE A 136 -17.26 -0.83 1.55
N TYR A 137 -17.75 -2.03 1.27
CA TYR A 137 -18.78 -2.21 0.23
C TYR A 137 -20.11 -1.52 0.57
N PRO A 138 -20.71 -1.70 1.76
CA PRO A 138 -21.92 -0.96 2.14
C PRO A 138 -21.72 0.56 2.17
N PHE A 139 -20.54 1.03 2.59
CA PHE A 139 -20.20 2.45 2.53
C PHE A 139 -20.26 2.99 1.09
N LEU A 140 -19.64 2.29 0.14
CA LEU A 140 -19.64 2.68 -1.27
C LEU A 140 -21.04 2.61 -1.89
N ILE A 141 -21.80 1.55 -1.60
CA ILE A 141 -23.20 1.44 -2.03
C ILE A 141 -23.99 2.63 -1.49
N LYS A 142 -23.81 3.00 -0.22
CA LYS A 142 -24.52 4.16 0.33
C LYS A 142 -24.14 5.47 -0.34
N CYS A 143 -22.87 5.65 -0.71
CA CYS A 143 -22.44 6.79 -1.50
C CYS A 143 -23.13 6.81 -2.88
N CYS A 144 -23.20 5.67 -3.57
CA CYS A 144 -23.91 5.55 -4.84
C CYS A 144 -25.40 5.88 -4.71
N GLU A 145 -26.08 5.36 -3.68
CA GLU A 145 -27.49 5.66 -3.39
C GLU A 145 -27.72 7.16 -3.17
N LEU A 146 -26.82 7.85 -2.47
CA LEU A 146 -26.93 9.29 -2.23
C LEU A 146 -26.67 10.11 -3.51
N ILE A 147 -25.70 9.69 -4.33
CA ILE A 147 -25.40 10.35 -5.61
C ILE A 147 -26.55 10.15 -6.60
N LEU A 148 -27.09 8.94 -6.68
CA LEU A 148 -28.16 8.53 -7.61
C LEU A 148 -29.55 8.53 -6.95
N HIS A 149 -29.77 9.41 -5.97
CA HIS A 149 -30.97 9.45 -5.13
C HIS A 149 -32.28 9.50 -5.93
N ASP A 150 -32.31 10.15 -7.09
CA ASP A 150 -33.48 10.19 -7.97
C ASP A 150 -33.85 8.79 -8.50
N PHE A 151 -32.85 8.00 -8.90
CA PHE A 151 -33.04 6.63 -9.39
C PHE A 151 -33.40 5.65 -8.28
N VAL A 152 -32.87 5.86 -7.07
CA VAL A 152 -33.28 5.09 -5.88
C VAL A 152 -34.76 5.34 -5.60
N THR A 153 -35.16 6.61 -5.57
CA THR A 153 -36.53 7.03 -5.24
C THR A 153 -37.54 6.54 -6.28
N SER A 154 -37.16 6.51 -7.56
CA SER A 154 -38.00 6.00 -8.64
C SER A 154 -38.01 4.47 -8.75
N GLY A 155 -37.19 3.75 -7.97
CA GLY A 155 -37.05 2.29 -8.07
C GLY A 155 -36.37 1.81 -9.36
N ALA A 156 -35.77 2.72 -10.13
CA ALA A 156 -35.24 2.43 -11.46
C ALA A 156 -33.85 1.78 -11.43
N LEU A 157 -33.12 1.80 -10.31
CA LEU A 157 -31.75 1.27 -10.22
C LEU A 157 -31.61 -0.22 -10.60
N LEU A 158 -32.67 -1.01 -10.42
CA LEU A 158 -32.71 -2.43 -10.75
C LEU A 158 -33.50 -2.71 -12.04
N ASP A 159 -34.00 -1.66 -12.71
CA ASP A 159 -34.76 -1.81 -13.93
C ASP A 159 -33.82 -2.09 -15.11
N GLY A 160 -34.03 -3.22 -15.78
CA GLY A 160 -33.18 -3.70 -16.88
C GLY A 160 -33.22 -2.84 -18.15
N THR A 161 -34.02 -1.76 -18.14
CA THR A 161 -34.16 -0.80 -19.24
C THR A 161 -33.12 0.32 -19.21
N ILE A 162 -32.43 0.52 -18.08
CA ILE A 162 -31.29 1.43 -18.04
C ILE A 162 -30.19 0.79 -18.87
N SER A 163 -29.89 1.37 -20.04
CA SER A 163 -28.66 1.06 -20.77
C SER A 163 -27.49 1.28 -19.83
N THR A 164 -27.01 0.21 -19.22
CA THR A 164 -25.70 0.17 -18.59
C THR A 164 -24.72 0.41 -19.73
N GLY A 165 -24.33 1.67 -19.93
CA GLY A 165 -23.30 2.09 -20.88
C GLY A 165 -21.92 1.54 -20.53
N ILE A 166 -21.86 0.34 -19.96
CA ILE A 166 -20.69 -0.50 -19.84
C ILE A 166 -20.46 -1.06 -21.25
N THR A 167 -20.06 -0.20 -22.19
CA THR A 167 -18.98 -0.63 -23.06
C THR A 167 -17.88 -1.04 -22.08
N PRO A 168 -17.43 -2.30 -22.07
CA PRO A 168 -16.19 -2.60 -21.39
C PRO A 168 -15.20 -1.64 -22.04
N ASP A 169 -14.70 -0.66 -21.29
CA ASP A 169 -13.48 0.05 -21.69
C ASP A 169 -12.57 -1.11 -22.12
N PRO A 170 -12.16 -1.19 -23.40
CA PRO A 170 -11.31 -2.29 -23.85
C PRO A 170 -10.20 -2.32 -22.84
N VAL A 171 -9.96 -3.51 -22.25
CA VAL A 171 -8.83 -3.76 -21.36
C VAL A 171 -7.68 -2.96 -21.95
N VAL A 172 -7.37 -1.82 -21.34
CA VAL A 172 -6.27 -0.98 -21.81
C VAL A 172 -5.09 -1.79 -21.32
N THR A 173 -4.71 -2.78 -22.13
CA THR A 173 -3.32 -3.12 -22.31
C THR A 173 -2.63 -1.76 -22.37
N PRO A 174 -1.69 -1.45 -21.46
CA PRO A 174 -0.82 -0.32 -21.68
C PRO A 174 0.05 -0.72 -22.88
N GLU A 175 -0.53 -0.66 -24.08
CA GLU A 175 0.24 -0.62 -25.29
C GLU A 175 1.08 0.66 -25.18
N PRO A 176 2.41 0.55 -25.29
CA PRO A 176 3.27 1.72 -25.33
C PRO A 176 3.01 2.43 -26.65
N GLY A 177 2.01 3.31 -26.66
CA GLY A 177 1.81 4.26 -27.75
C GLY A 177 3.07 5.12 -27.89
N PRO A 178 3.62 5.26 -29.11
CA PRO A 178 4.85 6.01 -29.33
C PRO A 178 4.60 7.49 -29.04
N SER A 179 5.34 8.03 -28.07
CA SER A 179 5.61 9.47 -27.87
C SER A 179 4.49 10.44 -28.24
N ALA A 180 3.65 10.77 -27.26
CA ALA A 180 3.09 12.12 -27.16
C ALA A 180 3.80 12.82 -25.98
N VAL A 181 4.78 13.65 -26.30
CA VAL A 181 5.57 14.50 -25.37
C VAL A 181 4.71 15.62 -24.72
N THR A 182 3.39 15.45 -24.66
CA THR A 182 2.41 16.47 -24.24
C THR A 182 1.36 15.99 -23.25
N GLU A 183 1.39 14.73 -22.82
CA GLU A 183 0.64 14.35 -21.62
C GLU A 183 1.51 14.65 -20.40
N ILE A 184 1.11 15.66 -19.62
CA ILE A 184 1.69 15.90 -18.30
C ILE A 184 1.45 14.61 -17.50
N LEU A 185 2.49 13.78 -17.40
CA LEU A 185 2.46 12.61 -16.55
C LEU A 185 1.93 13.04 -15.18
N PRO A 186 0.91 12.35 -14.62
CA PRO A 186 0.36 12.74 -13.34
C PRO A 186 1.49 12.80 -12.32
N SER A 187 1.53 13.89 -11.56
CA SER A 187 2.58 14.08 -10.55
C SER A 187 2.61 12.89 -9.60
N LEU A 188 3.79 12.54 -9.08
CA LEU A 188 3.93 11.47 -8.09
C LEU A 188 2.97 11.67 -6.91
N ALA A 189 2.78 12.92 -6.49
CA ALA A 189 1.83 13.28 -5.43
C ALA A 189 0.39 12.87 -5.78
N THR A 190 -0.07 13.15 -7.01
CA THR A 190 -1.41 12.75 -7.47
C THR A 190 -1.55 11.23 -7.50
N ILE A 191 -0.53 10.52 -7.99
CA ILE A 191 -0.51 9.05 -8.01
C ILE A 191 -0.61 8.50 -6.59
N SER A 192 0.18 9.02 -5.65
CA SER A 192 0.19 8.57 -4.26
C SER A 192 -1.13 8.83 -3.53
N VAL A 193 -1.77 9.99 -3.75
CA VAL A 193 -3.07 10.33 -3.12
C VAL A 193 -4.19 9.41 -3.62
N GLU A 194 -4.17 9.05 -4.90
CA GLU A 194 -5.20 8.23 -5.52
C GLU A 194 -4.94 6.72 -5.40
N ALA A 195 -3.71 6.32 -5.08
CA ALA A 195 -3.29 4.92 -5.01
C ALA A 195 -4.18 4.02 -4.12
N PRO A 196 -4.61 4.44 -2.91
CA PRO A 196 -5.45 3.60 -2.04
C PRO A 196 -6.86 3.31 -2.60
N TYR A 197 -7.31 4.11 -3.56
CA TYR A 197 -8.64 4.03 -4.15
C TYR A 197 -8.66 3.24 -5.48
N ARG A 198 -7.49 2.96 -6.04
CA ARG A 198 -7.33 2.21 -7.30
C ARG A 198 -7.17 0.72 -7.06
N LEU A 199 -7.29 -0.04 -8.15
CA LEU A 199 -6.82 -1.41 -8.22
C LEU A 199 -5.32 -1.44 -7.85
N PRO A 200 -4.89 -2.32 -6.93
CA PRO A 200 -3.48 -2.47 -6.59
C PRO A 200 -2.65 -2.71 -7.84
N ALA A 201 -1.57 -1.94 -8.00
CA ALA A 201 -0.73 -2.03 -9.18
C ALA A 201 -0.02 -3.39 -9.24
N ASN A 202 -0.09 -4.04 -10.40
CA ASN A 202 0.75 -5.18 -10.69
C ASN A 202 2.19 -4.73 -10.95
N ILE A 203 3.15 -5.59 -10.60
CA ILE A 203 4.56 -5.35 -10.87
C ILE A 203 4.77 -5.29 -12.39
N ASN A 204 5.26 -4.15 -12.88
CA ASN A 204 5.68 -4.01 -14.27
C ASN A 204 7.18 -4.34 -14.37
N PHE A 205 7.49 -5.57 -14.80
CA PHE A 205 8.86 -6.05 -14.93
C PHE A 205 9.67 -5.31 -16.00
N GLU A 206 9.04 -4.83 -17.07
CA GLU A 206 9.72 -4.05 -18.10
C GLU A 206 10.18 -2.71 -17.53
N ARG A 207 9.28 -2.00 -16.84
CA ARG A 207 9.63 -0.75 -16.16
C ARG A 207 10.72 -0.96 -15.11
N LEU A 208 10.67 -2.06 -14.34
CA LEU A 208 11.72 -2.39 -13.38
C LEU A 208 13.07 -2.61 -14.08
N ARG A 209 13.08 -3.35 -15.19
CA ARG A 209 14.28 -3.57 -16.00
C ARG A 209 14.85 -2.24 -16.49
N ASP A 210 14.01 -1.34 -16.97
CA ASP A 210 14.45 -0.03 -17.47
C ASP A 210 15.02 0.84 -16.33
N ILE A 211 14.42 0.80 -15.13
CA ILE A 211 14.97 1.46 -13.94
C ILE A 211 16.34 0.87 -13.56
N PHE A 212 16.49 -0.46 -13.60
CA PHE A 212 17.77 -1.12 -13.33
C PHE A 212 18.83 -0.77 -14.37
N ALA A 213 18.47 -0.74 -15.65
CA ALA A 213 19.36 -0.33 -16.72
C ALA A 213 19.82 1.13 -16.53
N ALA A 214 18.91 2.04 -16.19
CA ALA A 214 19.24 3.43 -15.90
C ALA A 214 20.16 3.56 -14.67
N ARG A 215 19.90 2.79 -13.61
CA ARG A 215 20.75 2.75 -12.42
C ARG A 215 22.14 2.18 -12.71
N LEU A 216 22.22 1.16 -13.55
CA LEU A 216 23.49 0.58 -13.99
C LEU A 216 24.30 1.60 -14.78
N SER A 217 23.68 2.24 -15.79
CA SER A 217 24.34 3.29 -16.59
C SER A 217 24.86 4.41 -15.71
N ALA A 218 24.05 4.91 -14.77
CA ALA A 218 24.48 5.96 -13.84
C ALA A 218 25.64 5.51 -12.93
N ALA A 219 25.69 4.24 -12.54
CA ALA A 219 26.79 3.70 -11.75
C ALA A 219 28.07 3.53 -12.59
N GLU A 220 27.96 3.15 -13.86
CA GLU A 220 29.08 3.10 -14.79
C GLU A 220 29.67 4.50 -15.02
N ASP A 221 28.82 5.48 -15.31
CA ASP A 221 29.21 6.90 -15.45
C ASP A 221 29.93 7.40 -14.18
N TYR A 222 29.35 7.12 -13.00
CA TYR A 222 29.96 7.46 -11.72
C TYR A 222 31.35 6.84 -11.52
N LEU A 223 31.56 5.59 -11.93
CA LEU A 223 32.87 4.94 -11.85
C LEU A 223 33.88 5.54 -12.84
N PHE A 224 33.43 5.96 -14.02
CA PHE A 224 34.28 6.67 -14.98
C PHE A 224 34.71 8.03 -14.41
N ASP A 225 33.78 8.82 -13.86
CA ASP A 225 34.09 10.10 -13.23
C ASP A 225 35.09 9.93 -12.08
N LEU A 226 34.88 8.90 -11.24
CA LEU A 226 35.79 8.56 -10.13
C LEU A 226 37.21 8.22 -10.61
N ARG A 227 37.35 7.66 -11.81
CA ARG A 227 38.64 7.25 -12.38
C ARG A 227 39.34 8.38 -13.13
N GLU A 228 38.57 9.19 -13.87
CA GLU A 228 39.11 10.11 -14.87
C GLU A 228 39.19 11.56 -14.38
N ASP A 229 38.37 11.96 -13.41
CA ASP A 229 38.39 13.29 -12.80
C ASP A 229 38.99 13.26 -11.38
N PRO A 230 40.23 13.74 -11.18
CA PRO A 230 40.85 13.84 -9.86
C PRO A 230 40.08 14.73 -8.88
N GLY A 231 39.35 15.73 -9.37
CA GLY A 231 38.52 16.62 -8.55
C GLY A 231 37.30 15.87 -8.00
N PHE A 232 36.53 15.24 -8.89
CA PHE A 232 35.40 14.39 -8.50
C PHE A 232 35.82 13.26 -7.54
N PHE A 233 36.98 12.64 -7.78
CA PHE A 233 37.54 11.64 -6.87
C PHE A 233 37.83 12.21 -5.48
N ALA A 234 38.51 13.36 -5.40
CA ALA A 234 38.84 13.98 -4.12
C ALA A 234 37.58 14.34 -3.33
N ASP A 235 36.60 14.98 -3.99
CA ASP A 235 35.33 15.36 -3.37
C ASP A 235 34.56 14.13 -2.88
N THR A 236 34.50 13.05 -3.68
CA THR A 236 33.84 11.80 -3.30
C THR A 236 34.48 11.15 -2.08
N ILE A 237 35.83 11.06 -2.03
CA ILE A 237 36.53 10.46 -0.89
C ILE A 237 36.37 11.30 0.38
N ILE A 238 36.36 12.63 0.26
CA ILE A 238 36.08 13.53 1.38
C ILE A 238 34.66 13.31 1.88
N ASP A 239 33.65 13.34 1.01
CA ASP A 239 32.26 13.09 1.37
C ASP A 239 32.09 11.73 2.05
N TRP A 240 32.69 10.67 1.51
CA TRP A 240 32.67 9.35 2.15
C TRP A 240 33.34 9.39 3.52
N SER A 241 34.45 10.11 3.68
CA SER A 241 35.17 10.22 4.96
C SER A 241 34.34 10.94 6.03
N GLU A 242 33.60 11.98 5.65
CA GLU A 242 32.74 12.75 6.55
C GLU A 242 31.53 11.93 7.04
N HIS A 243 31.03 11.03 6.20
CA HIS A 243 29.87 10.17 6.52
C HIS A 243 30.25 8.82 7.11
N ARG A 244 31.54 8.53 7.36
CA ARG A 244 31.89 7.31 8.07
C ARG A 244 31.41 7.39 9.52
N ASN A 245 30.86 6.28 10.00
CA ASN A 245 30.39 6.14 11.39
C ASN A 245 31.47 6.47 12.42
N ASP A 246 32.74 6.34 12.08
CA ASP A 246 33.85 6.59 12.97
C ASP A 246 34.27 8.07 13.05
N ALA A 247 33.79 8.90 12.12
CA ALA A 247 33.86 10.36 12.15
C ALA A 247 32.64 10.99 12.87
N LEU A 248 31.55 10.23 13.03
CA LEU A 248 30.34 10.68 13.73
C LEU A 248 30.49 10.52 15.26
N LEU A 249 30.03 11.52 16.01
CA LEU A 249 29.92 11.43 17.46
C LEU A 249 28.72 10.57 17.85
N ASP A 250 28.84 9.86 18.96
CA ASP A 250 27.72 9.13 19.56
C ASP A 250 26.64 10.09 20.11
N THR A 251 25.55 9.53 20.63
CA THR A 251 24.44 10.31 21.22
C THR A 251 24.84 11.13 22.44
N TYR A 252 26.02 10.90 23.00
CA TYR A 252 26.60 11.62 24.14
C TYR A 252 27.70 12.60 23.72
N GLY A 253 27.97 12.74 22.41
CA GLY A 253 29.00 13.62 21.87
C GLY A 253 30.42 13.04 21.93
N ASN A 254 30.58 11.74 22.21
CA ASN A 254 31.89 11.10 22.24
C ASN A 254 32.27 10.55 20.85
N PRO A 255 33.57 10.56 20.50
CA PRO A 255 34.03 9.95 19.25
C PRO A 255 33.81 8.44 19.28
N HIS A 256 33.55 7.87 18.10
CA HIS A 256 33.39 6.43 17.93
C HIS A 256 34.66 5.66 18.38
N PRO A 257 34.53 4.51 19.06
CA PRO A 257 35.67 3.74 19.58
C PRO A 257 36.57 3.11 18.52
N THR A 258 36.32 3.33 17.23
CA THR A 258 37.17 2.87 16.11
C THR A 258 37.57 4.03 15.20
N GLY A 259 37.43 5.27 15.68
CA GLY A 259 37.77 6.48 14.93
C GLY A 259 39.27 6.70 14.73
N PRO A 260 39.65 7.69 13.94
CA PRO A 260 41.05 8.06 13.72
C PRO A 260 41.79 8.48 15.02
N HIS A 261 41.07 8.68 16.13
CA HIS A 261 41.60 9.00 17.46
C HIS A 261 41.98 7.78 18.29
N THR A 262 41.60 6.57 17.87
CA THR A 262 41.98 5.33 18.56
C THR A 262 43.40 4.92 18.17
N HIS A 263 44.35 5.05 19.12
CA HIS A 263 45.77 4.75 18.91
C HIS A 263 46.19 3.35 19.39
N ASP A 264 45.29 2.58 19.99
CA ASP A 264 45.61 1.29 20.60
C ASP A 264 44.81 0.15 19.93
N PHE A 265 45.54 -0.83 19.41
CA PHE A 265 45.05 -2.17 19.05
C PHE A 265 45.77 -3.21 19.91
#